data_AF-A0A257IU15-F1
#
_entry.id   AF-A0A257IU15-F1
#
_cell.length_a   1.000
_cell.length_b   1.000
_cell.length_c   1.000
_cell.angle_alpha   90.00
_cell.angle_beta   90.00
_cell.angle_gamma   90.00
#
_symmetry.space_group_name_H-M   'P 1'
#
loop_
_entity.id
_entity.type
_entity.pdbx_description
1 polymer ?
#
loop_
_entity_poly.entity_id
_entity_poly.type
_entity_poly.pdbx_seq_one_letter_code
_entity_poly.pdbx_strand_id
1 'polypeptide(L)'
;MKFNLILISSLLILALVVVPIFTFYFDTQHPLSVFQTYTLHFLVKLMLGLSIFVFIVGEITKNNSQVDKLWSILPAIYVWIVAYASDFNSRNVLMAILATIWAARLTYNFNRRGGYSWKFWEGEEDYRWEVLRQNPVFKSKIAWKLFHLLFICVYQMALILLFTLPSMVAWQGENPIGLFDVILTGLFLFFVIFETVADQQQWNYQTVKYAKKAAKEPLEGDYAKGFVDKGLWSKMRHPNYFAEQSIWLVFYLFSVSADGRWLNWSVMGIILLLLLFQGSADFSEKISAEKYPAYKDYIKRVPRFLPKIWN
;
A
#
# COMPACT_ATOMS: atom_id res chain seq x y z
N MET A 1 17.84 18.22 4.82
CA MET A 1 17.07 18.49 3.58
C MET A 1 15.64 18.85 3.99
N LYS A 2 15.17 20.09 3.76
CA LYS A 2 13.76 20.44 4.04
C LYS A 2 12.91 19.72 2.98
N PHE A 3 12.22 18.65 3.38
CA PHE A 3 11.30 17.93 2.51
C PHE A 3 10.17 18.89 2.10
N ASN A 4 10.16 19.29 0.83
CA ASN A 4 9.08 20.10 0.29
C ASN A 4 7.92 19.16 -0.04
N LEU A 5 7.03 18.95 0.95
CA LEU A 5 5.88 18.09 0.83
C LEU A 5 4.96 18.48 -0.34
N ILE A 6 4.93 19.77 -0.70
CA ILE A 6 4.22 20.25 -1.89
C ILE A 6 4.88 19.70 -3.16
N LEU A 7 6.20 19.79 -3.28
CA LEU A 7 6.92 19.25 -4.44
C LEU A 7 6.66 17.74 -4.58
N ILE A 8 6.74 16.97 -3.50
CA ILE A 8 6.51 15.53 -3.54
C ILE A 8 5.06 15.21 -3.87
N SER A 9 4.09 15.88 -3.24
CA SER A 9 2.66 15.64 -3.51
C SER A 9 2.30 16.01 -4.96
N SER A 10 2.82 17.14 -5.46
CA SER A 10 2.62 17.57 -6.85
C SER A 10 3.31 16.63 -7.84
N LEU A 11 4.52 16.15 -7.54
CA LEU A 11 5.21 15.17 -8.38
C LEU A 11 4.48 13.82 -8.38
N LEU A 12 3.95 13.38 -7.25
CA LEU A 12 3.17 12.13 -7.17
C LEU A 12 1.84 12.23 -7.91
N ILE A 13 1.14 13.37 -7.81
CA ILE A 13 -0.09 13.63 -8.59
C ILE A 13 0.22 13.69 -10.08
N LEU A 14 1.27 14.41 -10.48
CA LEU A 14 1.71 14.50 -11.87
C LEU A 14 2.11 13.11 -12.40
N ALA A 15 2.87 12.35 -11.60
CA ALA A 15 3.31 11.02 -11.97
C ALA A 15 2.14 10.06 -12.13
N LEU A 16 1.10 10.15 -11.30
CA LEU A 16 -0.08 9.29 -11.36
C LEU A 16 -0.94 9.50 -12.62
N VAL A 17 -0.95 10.72 -13.18
CA VAL A 17 -1.70 10.99 -14.41
C VAL A 17 -0.82 10.79 -15.62
N VAL A 18 0.32 11.47 -15.68
CA VAL A 18 1.13 11.54 -16.90
C VAL A 18 1.78 10.20 -17.19
N VAL A 19 2.35 9.54 -16.18
CA VAL A 19 3.22 8.41 -16.43
C VAL A 19 2.45 7.14 -16.78
N PRO A 20 1.38 6.72 -16.06
CA PRO A 20 0.55 5.59 -16.46
C PRO A 20 -0.09 5.77 -17.84
N ILE A 21 -0.62 6.96 -18.12
CA ILE A 21 -1.23 7.28 -19.42
C ILE A 21 -0.16 7.17 -20.52
N PHE A 22 0.99 7.78 -20.31
CA PHE A 22 2.11 7.71 -21.23
C PHE A 22 2.58 6.26 -21.44
N THR A 23 2.83 5.49 -20.38
CA THR A 23 3.25 4.09 -20.51
C THR A 23 2.22 3.22 -21.22
N PHE A 24 0.93 3.48 -21.02
CA PHE A 24 -0.14 2.80 -21.74
C PHE A 24 -0.14 3.14 -23.23
N TYR A 25 -0.04 4.44 -23.58
CA TYR A 25 -0.01 4.87 -24.98
C TYR A 25 1.30 4.57 -25.70
N PHE A 26 2.39 4.28 -24.98
CA PHE A 26 3.65 3.82 -25.58
C PHE A 26 3.69 2.32 -25.86
N ASP A 27 2.83 1.53 -25.22
CA ASP A 27 2.66 0.10 -25.53
C ASP A 27 1.67 -0.12 -26.69
N THR A 28 1.92 0.55 -27.82
CA THR A 28 1.01 0.55 -28.99
C THR A 28 0.94 -0.79 -29.72
N GLN A 29 1.87 -1.70 -29.42
CA GLN A 29 1.99 -3.00 -30.10
C GLN A 29 0.99 -4.04 -29.58
N HIS A 30 0.41 -3.83 -28.39
CA HIS A 30 -0.50 -4.78 -27.73
C HIS A 30 -1.78 -4.07 -27.25
N PRO A 31 -2.61 -3.57 -28.18
CA PRO A 31 -3.83 -2.88 -27.81
C PRO A 31 -4.75 -3.81 -27.02
N LEU A 32 -5.44 -3.24 -26.02
CA LEU A 32 -6.48 -3.97 -25.29
C LEU A 32 -7.58 -4.38 -26.27
N SER A 33 -8.09 -5.60 -26.13
CA SER A 33 -9.32 -6.02 -26.80
C SER A 33 -10.49 -5.13 -26.38
N VAL A 34 -11.59 -5.20 -27.13
CA VAL A 34 -12.82 -4.47 -26.82
C VAL A 34 -13.31 -4.79 -25.40
N PHE A 35 -13.33 -6.07 -25.01
CA PHE A 35 -13.72 -6.49 -23.65
C PHE A 35 -12.76 -5.99 -22.59
N GLN A 36 -11.45 -6.08 -22.82
CA GLN A 36 -10.44 -5.55 -21.89
C GLN A 36 -10.56 -4.04 -21.71
N THR A 37 -10.84 -3.31 -22.79
CA THR A 37 -11.06 -1.85 -22.76
C THR A 37 -12.31 -1.50 -21.94
N TYR A 38 -13.42 -2.23 -22.14
CA TYR A 38 -14.62 -2.05 -21.32
C TYR A 38 -14.36 -2.31 -19.84
N THR A 39 -13.64 -3.39 -19.51
CA THR A 39 -13.27 -3.73 -18.13
C THR A 39 -12.40 -2.65 -17.51
N LEU A 40 -11.37 -2.16 -18.21
CA LEU A 40 -10.51 -1.08 -17.72
C LEU A 40 -11.32 0.20 -17.47
N HIS A 41 -12.19 0.60 -18.41
CA HIS A 41 -13.07 1.76 -18.22
C HIS A 41 -14.02 1.58 -17.03
N PHE A 42 -14.55 0.37 -16.82
CA PHE A 42 -15.38 0.08 -15.66
C PHE A 42 -14.58 0.24 -14.36
N LEU A 43 -13.38 -0.33 -14.28
CA LEU A 43 -12.50 -0.20 -13.11
C LEU A 43 -12.12 1.26 -12.82
N VAL A 44 -11.80 2.04 -13.85
CA VAL A 44 -11.50 3.49 -13.70
C VAL A 44 -12.73 4.25 -13.20
N LYS A 45 -13.92 4.01 -13.75
CA LYS A 45 -15.17 4.63 -13.29
C LYS A 45 -15.48 4.25 -11.84
N LEU A 46 -15.29 2.98 -11.47
CA LEU A 46 -15.47 2.49 -10.12
C LEU A 46 -14.48 3.17 -9.16
N MET A 47 -13.19 3.26 -9.53
CA MET A 47 -12.16 3.95 -8.76
C MET A 47 -12.51 5.43 -8.55
N LEU A 48 -12.94 6.14 -9.59
CA LEU A 48 -13.36 7.55 -9.48
C LEU A 48 -14.60 7.72 -8.60
N GLY A 49 -15.61 6.85 -8.77
CA GLY A 49 -16.81 6.85 -7.92
C GLY A 49 -16.48 6.61 -6.45
N LEU A 50 -15.60 5.65 -6.17
CA LEU A 50 -15.12 5.37 -4.81
C LEU A 50 -14.28 6.50 -4.24
N SER A 51 -13.47 7.18 -5.06
CA SER A 51 -12.70 8.37 -4.65
C SER A 51 -13.62 9.50 -4.20
N ILE A 52 -14.70 9.76 -4.95
CA ILE A 52 -15.72 10.75 -4.59
C ILE A 52 -16.45 10.31 -3.32
N PHE A 53 -16.81 9.03 -3.22
CA PHE A 53 -17.49 8.47 -2.05
C PHE A 53 -16.66 8.65 -0.77
N VAL A 54 -15.39 8.21 -0.77
CA VAL A 54 -14.54 8.35 0.43
C VAL A 54 -14.25 9.80 0.77
N PHE A 55 -14.17 10.69 -0.22
CA PHE A 55 -14.03 12.12 0.02
C PHE A 55 -15.28 12.69 0.71
N ILE A 56 -16.47 12.42 0.20
CA ILE A 56 -17.74 12.88 0.79
C ILE A 56 -17.88 12.34 2.23
N VAL A 57 -17.69 11.03 2.42
CA VAL A 57 -17.77 10.40 3.74
C VAL A 57 -16.71 11.00 4.67
N GLY A 58 -15.48 11.20 4.21
CA GLY A 58 -14.41 11.79 4.99
C GLY A 58 -14.70 13.23 5.43
N GLU A 59 -15.29 14.06 4.56
CA GLU A 59 -15.70 15.43 4.90
C GLU A 59 -16.86 15.45 5.92
N ILE A 60 -17.83 14.55 5.78
CA ILE A 60 -18.98 14.45 6.71
C ILE A 60 -18.50 13.97 8.09
N THR A 61 -17.65 12.96 8.12
CA THR A 61 -17.22 12.26 9.33
C THR A 61 -16.00 12.89 9.99
N LYS A 62 -15.31 13.80 9.28
CA LYS A 62 -14.02 14.38 9.67
C LYS A 62 -12.93 13.33 9.91
N ASN A 63 -13.01 12.22 9.18
CA ASN A 63 -12.04 11.13 9.23
C ASN A 63 -11.50 10.90 7.83
N ASN A 64 -10.23 11.24 7.60
CA ASN A 64 -9.57 11.13 6.30
C ASN A 64 -9.05 9.71 6.01
N SER A 65 -9.20 8.77 6.94
CA SER A 65 -8.83 7.36 6.78
C SER A 65 -9.92 6.50 6.13
N GLN A 66 -10.94 7.10 5.50
CA GLN A 66 -11.91 6.32 4.72
C GLN A 66 -11.25 5.55 3.56
N VAL A 67 -10.19 6.12 2.97
CA VAL A 67 -9.38 5.42 1.96
C VAL A 67 -8.67 4.20 2.52
N ASP A 68 -8.13 4.30 3.75
CA ASP A 68 -7.37 3.22 4.39
C ASP A 68 -8.24 1.97 4.58
N LYS A 69 -9.53 2.16 4.86
CA LYS A 69 -10.53 1.07 4.94
C LYS A 69 -10.71 0.33 3.61
N LEU A 70 -10.71 1.05 2.50
CA LEU A 70 -10.89 0.45 1.18
C LEU A 70 -9.58 -0.09 0.61
N TRP A 71 -8.43 0.45 1.00
CA TRP A 71 -7.11 -0.03 0.61
C TRP A 71 -6.93 -1.53 0.87
N SER A 72 -7.41 -2.03 2.00
CA SER A 72 -7.25 -3.44 2.35
C SER A 72 -8.19 -4.40 1.60
N ILE A 73 -9.21 -3.90 0.90
CA ILE A 73 -10.28 -4.72 0.30
C ILE A 73 -10.31 -4.60 -1.22
N LEU A 74 -10.15 -3.39 -1.75
CA LEU A 74 -10.31 -3.10 -3.17
C LEU A 74 -9.37 -3.90 -4.09
N PRO A 75 -8.12 -4.22 -3.72
CA PRO A 75 -7.28 -5.02 -4.59
C PRO A 75 -7.88 -6.39 -4.94
N ALA A 76 -8.48 -7.08 -3.96
CA ALA A 76 -9.18 -8.33 -4.22
C ALA A 76 -10.39 -8.11 -5.15
N ILE A 77 -11.19 -7.06 -4.90
CA ILE A 77 -12.36 -6.73 -5.72
C ILE A 77 -11.97 -6.47 -7.18
N TYR A 78 -10.95 -5.63 -7.42
CA TYR A 78 -10.50 -5.31 -8.77
C TYR A 78 -10.01 -6.54 -9.52
N VAL A 79 -9.20 -7.39 -8.86
CA VAL A 79 -8.67 -8.60 -9.51
C VAL A 79 -9.78 -9.63 -9.76
N TRP A 80 -10.79 -9.74 -8.88
CA TRP A 80 -11.96 -10.58 -9.12
C TRP A 80 -12.83 -10.08 -10.28
N ILE A 81 -12.98 -8.76 -10.46
CA ILE A 81 -13.65 -8.19 -11.64
C ILE A 81 -12.91 -8.59 -12.93
N VAL A 82 -11.58 -8.58 -12.93
CA VAL A 82 -10.79 -9.02 -14.08
C VAL A 82 -10.89 -10.54 -14.29
N ALA A 83 -10.87 -11.34 -13.22
CA ALA A 83 -11.12 -12.78 -13.30
C ALA A 83 -12.49 -13.09 -13.91
N TYR A 84 -13.56 -12.41 -13.48
CA TYR A 84 -14.88 -12.57 -14.09
C TYR A 84 -14.89 -12.17 -15.57
N ALA A 85 -14.31 -11.01 -15.92
CA ALA A 85 -14.28 -10.52 -17.29
C ALA A 85 -13.45 -11.39 -18.25
N SER A 86 -12.46 -12.11 -17.72
CA SER A 86 -11.62 -13.07 -18.45
C SER A 86 -12.21 -14.48 -18.51
N ASP A 87 -13.50 -14.63 -18.21
CA ASP A 87 -14.20 -15.92 -18.11
C ASP A 87 -13.51 -16.90 -17.16
N PHE A 88 -13.06 -16.38 -16.01
CA PHE A 88 -12.33 -17.11 -14.98
C PHE A 88 -11.10 -17.86 -15.49
N ASN A 89 -10.34 -17.24 -16.40
CA ASN A 89 -9.03 -17.75 -16.80
C ASN A 89 -8.19 -18.13 -15.56
N SER A 90 -7.55 -19.31 -15.60
CA SER A 90 -6.86 -19.91 -14.46
C SER A 90 -5.82 -18.98 -13.81
N ARG A 91 -5.08 -18.18 -14.59
CA ARG A 91 -4.07 -17.27 -14.03
C ARG A 91 -4.73 -16.10 -13.30
N ASN A 92 -5.79 -15.52 -13.88
CA ASN A 92 -6.54 -14.45 -13.23
C ASN A 92 -7.24 -14.93 -11.95
N VAL A 93 -7.77 -16.15 -11.93
CA VAL A 93 -8.32 -16.77 -10.72
C VAL A 93 -7.24 -16.96 -9.66
N LEU A 94 -6.06 -17.49 -10.02
CA LEU A 94 -4.91 -17.61 -9.11
C LEU A 94 -4.53 -16.26 -8.51
N MET A 95 -4.38 -15.23 -9.35
CA MET A 95 -4.07 -13.87 -8.90
C MET A 95 -5.17 -13.30 -7.99
N ALA A 96 -6.44 -13.56 -8.29
CA ALA A 96 -7.57 -13.12 -7.45
C ALA A 96 -7.56 -13.79 -6.08
N ILE A 97 -7.24 -15.08 -6.01
CA ILE A 97 -7.08 -15.82 -4.74
C ILE A 97 -5.91 -15.24 -3.94
N LEU A 98 -4.76 -14.99 -4.57
CA LEU A 98 -3.59 -14.40 -3.89
C LEU A 98 -3.88 -12.99 -3.37
N ALA A 99 -4.52 -12.14 -4.18
CA ALA A 99 -4.97 -10.82 -3.76
C ALA A 99 -6.00 -10.91 -2.60
N THR A 100 -6.86 -11.93 -2.60
CA THR A 100 -7.82 -12.21 -1.51
C THR A 100 -7.11 -12.59 -0.22
N ILE A 101 -6.08 -13.44 -0.29
CA ILE A 101 -5.27 -13.83 0.88
C ILE A 101 -4.58 -12.60 1.48
N TRP A 102 -3.95 -11.78 0.63
CA TRP A 102 -3.35 -10.52 1.05
C TRP A 102 -4.39 -9.57 1.68
N ALA A 103 -5.55 -9.41 1.04
CA ALA A 103 -6.63 -8.55 1.51
C ALA A 103 -7.14 -8.99 2.88
N ALA A 104 -7.48 -10.28 3.05
CA ALA A 104 -7.93 -10.83 4.32
C ALA A 104 -6.93 -10.56 5.46
N ARG A 105 -5.63 -10.74 5.18
CA ARG A 105 -4.54 -10.47 6.11
C ARG A 105 -4.44 -8.99 6.47
N LEU A 106 -4.48 -8.09 5.48
CA LEU A 106 -4.37 -6.65 5.73
C LEU A 106 -5.63 -6.12 6.43
N THR A 107 -6.81 -6.55 6.02
CA THR A 107 -8.09 -6.22 6.66
C THR A 107 -8.08 -6.67 8.13
N TYR A 108 -7.59 -7.88 8.44
CA TYR A 108 -7.43 -8.33 9.82
C TYR A 108 -6.45 -7.43 10.61
N ASN A 109 -5.29 -7.12 10.04
CA ASN A 109 -4.28 -6.27 10.69
C ASN A 109 -4.77 -4.83 10.93
N PHE A 110 -5.57 -4.28 10.01
CA PHE A 110 -6.16 -2.95 10.14
C PHE A 110 -7.32 -2.95 11.14
N ASN A 111 -8.17 -3.99 11.12
CA ASN A 111 -9.29 -4.15 12.05
C ASN A 111 -8.83 -4.20 13.51
N ARG A 112 -7.82 -5.02 13.84
CA ARG A 112 -7.31 -5.13 15.21
C ARG A 112 -6.72 -3.82 15.74
N ARG A 113 -6.33 -2.89 14.85
CA ARG A 113 -5.83 -1.55 15.20
C ARG A 113 -6.93 -0.49 15.29
N GLY A 114 -8.21 -0.88 15.24
CA GLY A 114 -9.34 0.06 15.36
C GLY A 114 -9.75 0.74 14.05
N GLY A 115 -9.23 0.28 12.89
CA GLY A 115 -9.53 0.87 11.59
C GLY A 115 -10.96 0.62 11.09
N TYR A 116 -11.62 -0.42 11.60
CA TYR A 116 -13.04 -0.70 11.34
C TYR A 116 -13.87 -0.63 12.61
N SER A 117 -15.14 -0.29 12.43
CA SER A 117 -16.18 -0.30 13.46
C SER A 117 -17.51 -0.72 12.82
N TRP A 118 -18.48 -1.08 13.66
CA TRP A 118 -19.81 -1.48 13.22
C TRP A 118 -20.45 -0.46 12.25
N LYS A 119 -20.38 0.83 12.61
CA LYS A 119 -20.65 1.90 11.65
C LYS A 119 -19.43 2.03 10.76
N PHE A 120 -19.57 1.74 9.48
CA PHE A 120 -18.43 1.62 8.56
C PHE A 120 -17.60 2.90 8.44
N TRP A 121 -18.22 4.06 8.68
CA TRP A 121 -17.60 5.38 8.58
C TRP A 121 -16.88 5.85 9.86
N GLU A 122 -17.09 5.19 10.99
CA GLU A 122 -16.38 5.45 12.26
C GLU A 122 -15.08 4.62 12.34
N GLY A 123 -14.26 4.80 13.39
CA GLY A 123 -12.97 4.13 13.56
C GLY A 123 -11.84 5.14 13.79
N GLU A 124 -10.66 4.63 14.15
CA GLU A 124 -9.49 5.48 14.39
C GLU A 124 -8.95 6.06 13.08
N GLU A 125 -8.77 7.38 13.04
CA GLU A 125 -8.05 8.05 11.95
C GLU A 125 -6.55 7.83 12.14
N ASP A 126 -5.83 7.61 11.04
CA ASP A 126 -4.38 7.51 11.08
C ASP A 126 -3.77 8.81 11.62
N TYR A 127 -3.01 8.69 12.71
CA TYR A 127 -2.34 9.81 13.39
C TYR A 127 -1.46 10.66 12.46
N ARG A 128 -0.98 10.10 11.34
CA ARG A 128 -0.20 10.81 10.32
C ARG A 128 -0.98 11.97 9.73
N TRP A 129 -2.30 11.85 9.56
CA TRP A 129 -3.15 12.93 9.07
C TRP A 129 -3.19 14.09 10.04
N GLU A 130 -3.25 13.82 11.35
CA GLU A 130 -3.18 14.87 12.38
C GLU A 130 -1.84 15.60 12.37
N VAL A 131 -0.73 14.88 12.29
CA VAL A 131 0.61 15.48 12.21
C VAL A 131 0.75 16.32 10.94
N LEU A 132 0.22 15.85 9.80
CA LEU A 132 0.23 16.62 8.56
C LEU A 132 -0.58 17.91 8.68
N ARG A 133 -1.77 17.90 9.30
CA ARG A 133 -2.59 19.11 9.51
C ARG A 133 -1.86 20.22 10.28
N GLN A 134 -0.87 19.88 11.10
CA GLN A 134 -0.09 20.87 11.85
C GLN A 134 0.91 21.64 10.96
N ASN A 135 1.20 21.17 9.74
CA ASN A 135 2.06 21.86 8.80
C ASN A 135 1.44 23.21 8.39
N PRO A 136 2.19 24.33 8.40
CA PRO A 136 1.69 25.65 8.02
C PRO A 136 0.93 25.69 6.68
N VAL A 137 1.36 24.89 5.69
CA VAL A 137 0.72 24.81 4.36
C VAL A 137 -0.73 24.34 4.45
N PHE A 138 -1.03 23.43 5.38
CA PHE A 138 -2.35 22.82 5.54
C PHE A 138 -3.24 23.51 6.58
N LYS A 139 -2.79 24.64 7.16
CA LYS A 139 -3.65 25.47 8.01
C LYS A 139 -4.79 26.12 7.23
N SER A 140 -4.62 26.33 5.92
CA SER A 140 -5.71 26.75 5.04
C SER A 140 -6.69 25.59 4.84
N LYS A 141 -7.97 25.83 5.17
CA LYS A 141 -9.05 24.84 4.95
C LYS A 141 -9.13 24.38 3.51
N ILE A 142 -8.94 25.30 2.57
CA ILE A 142 -8.96 25.00 1.12
C ILE A 142 -7.76 24.12 0.75
N ALA A 143 -6.56 24.45 1.24
CA ALA A 143 -5.37 23.66 0.98
C ALA A 143 -5.50 22.23 1.52
N TRP A 144 -6.02 22.07 2.75
CA TRP A 144 -6.29 20.74 3.32
C TRP A 144 -7.34 19.98 2.53
N LYS A 145 -8.44 20.62 2.14
CA LYS A 145 -9.51 19.98 1.37
C LYS A 145 -9.04 19.51 -0.01
N LEU A 146 -8.23 20.32 -0.69
CA LEU A 146 -7.60 19.93 -1.96
C LEU A 146 -6.61 18.79 -1.78
N PHE A 147 -5.80 18.81 -0.72
CA PHE A 147 -4.90 17.70 -0.38
C PHE A 147 -5.68 16.41 -0.07
N HIS A 148 -6.75 16.50 0.70
CA HIS A 148 -7.63 15.39 1.01
C HIS A 148 -8.26 14.80 -0.27
N LEU A 149 -8.81 15.64 -1.15
CA LEU A 149 -9.40 15.19 -2.40
C LEU A 149 -8.35 14.57 -3.34
N LEU A 150 -7.29 15.29 -3.65
CA LEU A 150 -6.36 14.93 -4.72
C LEU A 150 -5.37 13.84 -4.29
N PHE A 151 -4.81 13.96 -3.08
CA PHE A 151 -3.77 13.04 -2.61
C PHE A 151 -4.35 11.88 -1.80
N ILE A 152 -5.14 12.17 -0.76
CA ILE A 152 -5.64 11.10 0.13
C ILE A 152 -6.68 10.25 -0.61
N CYS A 153 -7.62 10.86 -1.33
CA CYS A 153 -8.69 10.12 -2.01
C CYS A 153 -8.25 9.66 -3.41
N VAL A 154 -8.05 10.59 -4.36
CA VAL A 154 -7.84 10.23 -5.77
C VAL A 154 -6.52 9.48 -5.99
N TYR A 155 -5.39 10.01 -5.51
CA TYR A 155 -4.09 9.38 -5.74
C TYR A 155 -4.01 7.98 -5.11
N GLN A 156 -4.46 7.80 -3.87
CA GLN A 156 -4.42 6.46 -3.25
C GLN A 156 -5.37 5.48 -3.94
N MET A 157 -6.59 5.88 -4.29
CA MET A 157 -7.54 5.02 -5.02
C MET A 157 -7.02 4.63 -6.40
N ALA A 158 -6.41 5.57 -7.10
CA ALA A 158 -5.78 5.28 -8.39
C ALA A 158 -4.57 4.37 -8.22
N LEU A 159 -3.75 4.56 -7.18
CA LEU A 159 -2.62 3.68 -6.91
C LEU A 159 -3.05 2.24 -6.60
N ILE A 160 -4.11 2.06 -5.81
CA ILE A 160 -4.77 0.76 -5.56
C ILE A 160 -5.12 0.09 -6.89
N LEU A 161 -5.76 0.81 -7.80
CA LEU A 161 -6.07 0.28 -9.11
C LEU A 161 -4.78 -0.07 -9.87
N LEU A 162 -3.83 0.85 -9.98
CA LEU A 162 -2.63 0.71 -10.80
C LEU A 162 -1.79 -0.52 -10.44
N PHE A 163 -1.55 -0.81 -9.16
CA PHE A 163 -0.75 -2.00 -8.80
C PHE A 163 -1.52 -3.32 -8.99
N THR A 164 -2.83 -3.28 -9.21
CA THR A 164 -3.65 -4.45 -9.57
C THR A 164 -3.78 -4.66 -11.07
N LEU A 165 -3.49 -3.65 -11.90
CA LEU A 165 -3.54 -3.76 -13.36
C LEU A 165 -2.61 -4.80 -14.00
N PRO A 166 -1.57 -5.36 -13.35
CA PRO A 166 -0.90 -6.55 -13.87
C PRO A 166 -1.85 -7.72 -14.15
N SER A 167 -3.02 -7.80 -13.48
CA SER A 167 -4.04 -8.82 -13.81
C SER A 167 -4.69 -8.59 -15.19
N MET A 168 -4.78 -7.35 -15.67
CA MET A 168 -5.25 -7.04 -17.02
C MET A 168 -4.24 -7.52 -18.07
N VAL A 169 -2.95 -7.28 -17.83
CA VAL A 169 -1.88 -7.77 -18.71
C VAL A 169 -1.79 -9.29 -18.66
N ALA A 170 -1.99 -9.90 -17.49
CA ALA A 170 -2.06 -11.35 -17.36
C ALA A 170 -3.21 -11.98 -18.18
N TRP A 171 -4.32 -11.25 -18.36
CA TRP A 171 -5.42 -11.65 -19.26
C TRP A 171 -5.08 -11.45 -20.74
N GLN A 172 -4.21 -10.47 -21.09
CA GLN A 172 -3.73 -10.30 -22.46
C GLN A 172 -2.77 -11.42 -22.89
N GLY A 173 -1.96 -11.92 -21.96
CA GLY A 173 -0.93 -12.90 -22.24
C GLY A 173 -1.46 -14.29 -22.60
N GLU A 174 -0.83 -14.92 -23.58
CA GLU A 174 -1.23 -16.25 -24.09
C GLU A 174 -0.42 -17.40 -23.48
N ASN A 175 0.66 -17.10 -22.73
CA ASN A 175 1.50 -18.16 -22.17
C ASN A 175 0.71 -18.97 -21.14
N PRO A 176 0.76 -20.32 -21.20
CA PRO A 176 0.11 -21.16 -20.20
C PRO A 176 0.73 -20.97 -18.81
N ILE A 177 -0.01 -21.35 -17.77
CA ILE A 177 0.54 -21.41 -16.40
C ILE A 177 1.70 -22.41 -16.39
N GLY A 178 2.84 -21.99 -15.86
CA GLY A 178 4.05 -22.81 -15.82
C GLY A 178 4.77 -22.80 -14.47
N LEU A 179 5.98 -23.35 -14.46
CA LEU A 179 6.84 -23.39 -13.27
C LEU A 179 7.11 -21.98 -12.71
N PHE A 180 7.18 -20.97 -13.57
CA PHE A 180 7.40 -19.59 -13.13
C PHE A 180 6.23 -19.09 -12.27
N ASP A 181 4.97 -19.33 -12.67
CA ASP A 181 3.80 -19.01 -11.86
C ASP A 181 3.83 -19.72 -10.48
N VAL A 182 4.27 -20.98 -10.42
CA VAL A 182 4.41 -21.73 -9.16
C VAL A 182 5.44 -21.08 -8.22
N ILE A 183 6.59 -20.69 -8.76
CA ILE A 183 7.63 -19.97 -7.99
C ILE A 183 7.09 -18.64 -7.49
N LEU A 184 6.40 -17.88 -8.35
CA LEU A 184 5.78 -16.60 -7.99
C LEU A 184 4.71 -16.77 -6.91
N THR A 185 3.88 -17.81 -6.97
CA THR A 185 2.92 -18.14 -5.91
C THR A 185 3.63 -18.42 -4.59
N GLY A 186 4.69 -19.23 -4.60
CA GLY A 186 5.48 -19.52 -3.41
C GLY A 186 6.11 -18.26 -2.79
N LEU A 187 6.68 -17.39 -3.63
CA LEU A 187 7.25 -16.11 -3.19
C LEU A 187 6.18 -15.16 -2.63
N PHE A 188 5.02 -15.07 -3.28
CA PHE A 188 3.92 -14.23 -2.82
C PHE A 188 3.46 -14.65 -1.42
N LEU A 189 3.20 -15.96 -1.22
CA LEU A 189 2.80 -16.50 0.07
C LEU A 189 3.89 -16.34 1.13
N PHE A 190 5.16 -16.53 0.77
CA PHE A 190 6.29 -16.26 1.66
C PHE A 190 6.27 -14.82 2.17
N PHE A 191 6.10 -13.83 1.28
CA PHE A 191 6.07 -12.44 1.70
C PHE A 191 4.82 -12.08 2.50
N VAL A 192 3.64 -12.66 2.22
CA VAL A 192 2.44 -12.51 3.06
C VAL A 192 2.72 -13.01 4.49
N ILE A 193 3.38 -14.16 4.63
CA ILE A 193 3.78 -14.71 5.94
C ILE A 193 4.81 -13.80 6.61
N PHE A 194 5.85 -13.38 5.89
CA PHE A 194 6.90 -12.49 6.39
C PHE A 194 6.30 -11.20 6.94
N GLU A 195 5.43 -10.56 6.17
CA GLU A 195 4.74 -9.35 6.57
C GLU A 195 3.91 -9.62 7.83
N THR A 196 3.18 -10.75 7.88
CA THR A 196 2.33 -11.13 9.02
C THR A 196 3.14 -11.24 10.30
N VAL A 197 4.32 -11.85 10.23
CA VAL A 197 5.27 -11.92 11.35
C VAL A 197 5.76 -10.53 11.75
N ALA A 198 6.12 -9.67 10.80
CA ALA A 198 6.57 -8.31 11.06
C ALA A 198 5.50 -7.48 11.79
N ASP A 199 4.26 -7.52 11.31
CA ASP A 199 3.13 -6.84 11.93
C ASP A 199 2.76 -7.44 13.29
N GLN A 200 2.87 -8.75 13.48
CA GLN A 200 2.61 -9.39 14.77
C GLN A 200 3.65 -8.99 15.82
N GLN A 201 4.93 -8.91 15.44
CA GLN A 201 5.99 -8.41 16.32
C GLN A 201 5.71 -6.97 16.76
N GLN A 202 5.31 -6.11 15.82
CA GLN A 202 4.95 -4.72 16.12
C GLN A 202 3.69 -4.63 17.01
N TRP A 203 2.67 -5.43 16.71
CA TRP A 203 1.43 -5.50 17.48
C TRP A 203 1.71 -5.88 18.93
N ASN A 204 2.37 -7.01 19.17
CA ASN A 204 2.70 -7.49 20.52
C ASN A 204 3.46 -6.43 21.33
N TYR A 205 4.44 -5.78 20.71
CA TYR A 205 5.20 -4.71 21.36
C TYR A 205 4.31 -3.52 21.74
N GLN A 206 3.52 -3.00 20.79
CA GLN A 206 2.67 -1.83 21.04
C GLN A 206 1.57 -2.14 22.06
N THR A 207 0.93 -3.30 21.99
CA THR A 207 -0.12 -3.71 22.94
C THR A 207 0.40 -3.66 24.37
N VAL A 208 1.56 -4.27 24.65
CA VAL A 208 2.15 -4.24 26.01
C VAL A 208 2.55 -2.83 26.41
N LYS A 209 3.19 -2.09 25.50
CA LYS A 209 3.62 -0.70 25.77
C LYS A 209 2.43 0.21 26.10
N TYR A 210 1.33 0.11 25.37
CA TYR A 210 0.13 0.92 25.62
C TYR A 210 -0.58 0.48 26.89
N ALA A 211 -0.63 -0.81 27.21
CA ALA A 211 -1.15 -1.31 28.48
C ALA A 211 -0.37 -0.74 29.68
N LYS A 212 0.97 -0.77 29.62
CA LYS A 212 1.83 -0.18 30.66
C LYS A 212 1.59 1.32 30.82
N LYS A 213 1.47 2.06 29.70
CA LYS A 213 1.13 3.49 29.74
C LYS A 213 -0.23 3.77 30.37
N ALA A 214 -1.25 2.98 30.05
CA ALA A 214 -2.58 3.11 30.63
C ALA A 214 -2.56 2.84 32.14
N ALA A 215 -1.77 1.86 32.59
CA ALA A 215 -1.54 1.54 34.00
C ALA A 215 -0.60 2.53 34.72
N LYS A 216 -0.04 3.53 34.02
CA LYS A 216 0.99 4.46 34.52
C LYS A 216 2.25 3.75 35.06
N GLU A 217 2.54 2.56 34.54
CA GLU A 217 3.76 1.83 34.84
C GLU A 217 4.97 2.44 34.11
N PRO A 218 6.18 2.41 34.69
CA PRO A 218 7.38 2.83 34.00
C PRO A 218 7.66 1.93 32.79
N LEU A 219 8.12 2.54 31.70
CA LEU A 219 8.58 1.80 30.53
C LEU A 219 10.05 1.44 30.73
N GLU A 220 10.30 0.20 31.11
CA GLU A 220 11.64 -0.34 31.41
C GLU A 220 12.07 -1.39 30.38
N GLY A 221 13.36 -1.77 30.44
CA GLY A 221 13.95 -2.80 29.57
C GLY A 221 13.78 -2.47 28.09
N ASP A 222 13.22 -3.42 27.32
CA ASP A 222 12.97 -3.24 25.89
C ASP A 222 12.00 -2.09 25.60
N TYR A 223 11.06 -1.81 26.50
CA TYR A 223 10.04 -0.78 26.31
C TYR A 223 10.55 0.64 26.55
N ALA A 224 11.68 0.79 27.25
CA ALA A 224 12.30 2.09 27.53
C ALA A 224 12.65 2.86 26.25
N LYS A 225 13.00 2.14 25.18
CA LYS A 225 13.29 2.72 23.86
C LYS A 225 12.04 3.32 23.20
N GLY A 226 10.86 2.79 23.50
CA GLY A 226 9.59 3.26 22.96
C GLY A 226 9.25 2.75 21.56
N PHE A 227 10.09 1.94 20.92
CA PHE A 227 9.85 1.30 19.62
C PHE A 227 10.41 -0.12 19.58
N VAL A 228 9.92 -0.94 18.64
CA VAL A 228 10.38 -2.32 18.43
C VAL A 228 11.72 -2.32 17.68
N ASP A 229 12.70 -3.04 18.20
CA ASP A 229 14.03 -3.20 17.57
C ASP A 229 14.55 -4.65 17.61
N LYS A 230 13.67 -5.62 17.87
CA LYS A 230 13.95 -7.06 17.94
C LYS A 230 13.29 -7.83 16.80
N GLY A 231 13.72 -9.07 16.58
CA GLY A 231 13.17 -9.92 15.52
C GLY A 231 13.49 -9.37 14.13
N LEU A 232 12.50 -9.29 13.24
CA LEU A 232 12.69 -8.73 11.90
C LEU A 232 13.09 -7.25 11.94
N TRP A 233 12.60 -6.52 12.94
CA TRP A 233 12.94 -5.12 13.17
C TRP A 233 14.42 -4.92 13.55
N SER A 234 15.11 -5.94 14.07
CA SER A 234 16.56 -5.84 14.28
C SER A 234 17.38 -5.92 12.98
N LYS A 235 16.77 -6.43 11.90
CA LYS A 235 17.42 -6.70 10.61
C LYS A 235 17.11 -5.62 9.59
N MET A 236 15.90 -5.07 9.61
CA MET A 236 15.49 -3.96 8.76
C MET A 236 14.49 -3.08 9.50
N ARG A 237 14.47 -1.78 9.24
CA ARG A 237 13.64 -0.85 10.01
C ARG A 237 12.17 -0.89 9.65
N HIS A 238 11.81 -1.34 8.44
CA HIS A 238 10.43 -1.50 7.99
C HIS A 238 10.21 -2.84 7.29
N PRO A 239 10.21 -3.96 8.06
CA PRO A 239 10.06 -5.29 7.48
C PRO A 239 8.70 -5.53 6.83
N ASN A 240 7.64 -4.95 7.38
CA ASN A 240 6.31 -4.98 6.77
C ASN A 240 6.28 -4.19 5.45
N TYR A 241 6.92 -3.01 5.38
CA TYR A 241 6.97 -2.23 4.12
C TYR A 241 7.77 -2.95 3.03
N PHE A 242 8.86 -3.62 3.40
CA PHE A 242 9.64 -4.43 2.46
C PHE A 242 8.81 -5.58 1.90
N ALA A 243 8.07 -6.29 2.74
CA ALA A 243 7.23 -7.39 2.30
C ALA A 243 6.06 -6.91 1.44
N GLU A 244 5.36 -5.84 1.82
CA GLU A 244 4.28 -5.23 1.01
C GLU A 244 4.77 -4.86 -0.41
N GLN A 245 5.92 -4.18 -0.50
CA GLN A 245 6.53 -3.85 -1.79
C GLN A 245 6.89 -5.11 -2.59
N SER A 246 7.39 -6.15 -1.92
CA SER A 246 7.78 -7.41 -2.57
C SER A 246 6.57 -8.21 -3.05
N ILE A 247 5.46 -8.20 -2.30
CA ILE A 247 4.19 -8.85 -2.67
C ILE A 247 3.69 -8.29 -4.01
N TRP A 248 3.62 -6.97 -4.14
CA TRP A 248 3.12 -6.33 -5.35
C TRP A 248 4.12 -6.35 -6.51
N LEU A 249 5.42 -6.44 -6.23
CA LEU A 249 6.42 -6.74 -7.25
C LEU A 249 6.24 -8.16 -7.80
N VAL A 250 6.06 -9.16 -6.94
CA VAL A 250 5.75 -10.54 -7.34
C VAL A 250 4.42 -10.61 -8.08
N PHE A 251 3.41 -9.84 -7.65
CA PHE A 251 2.13 -9.73 -8.34
C PHE A 251 2.30 -9.19 -9.77
N TYR A 252 3.15 -8.18 -9.97
CA TYR A 252 3.51 -7.68 -11.29
C TYR A 252 4.15 -8.77 -12.16
N LEU A 253 5.03 -9.61 -11.60
CA LEU A 253 5.71 -10.67 -12.36
C LEU A 253 4.76 -11.75 -12.92
N PHE A 254 3.53 -11.90 -12.41
CA PHE A 254 2.54 -12.75 -13.07
C PHE A 254 2.14 -12.23 -14.46
N SER A 255 2.14 -10.90 -14.66
CA SER A 255 1.95 -10.33 -16.01
C SER A 255 3.11 -10.68 -16.94
N VAL A 256 4.34 -10.67 -16.42
CA VAL A 256 5.55 -11.07 -17.16
C VAL A 256 5.49 -12.56 -17.50
N SER A 257 5.03 -13.41 -16.57
CA SER A 257 4.82 -14.84 -16.83
C SER A 257 3.84 -15.06 -17.98
N ALA A 258 2.75 -14.30 -17.99
CA ALA A 258 1.68 -14.44 -18.98
C ALA A 258 2.07 -14.02 -20.39
N ASP A 259 2.87 -12.97 -20.51
CA ASP A 259 3.10 -12.28 -21.78
C ASP A 259 4.57 -12.32 -22.22
N GLY A 260 5.47 -12.85 -21.39
CA GLY A 260 6.91 -12.96 -21.65
C GLY A 260 7.69 -11.65 -21.59
N ARG A 261 7.00 -10.49 -21.56
CA ARG A 261 7.60 -9.16 -21.54
C ARG A 261 7.93 -8.72 -20.12
N TRP A 262 9.21 -8.52 -19.84
CA TRP A 262 9.69 -8.02 -18.54
C TRP A 262 9.19 -6.61 -18.20
N LEU A 263 8.91 -5.79 -19.22
CA LEU A 263 8.34 -4.45 -19.09
C LEU A 263 7.06 -4.35 -19.91
N ASN A 264 5.97 -3.96 -19.25
CA ASN A 264 4.67 -3.69 -19.86
C ASN A 264 4.01 -2.47 -19.17
N TRP A 265 2.92 -1.97 -19.75
CA TRP A 265 2.27 -0.73 -19.30
C TRP A 265 1.79 -0.74 -17.84
N SER A 266 1.59 -1.91 -17.21
CA SER A 266 1.13 -2.02 -15.82
C SER A 266 2.23 -1.81 -14.77
N VAL A 267 3.52 -1.76 -15.18
CA VAL A 267 4.67 -1.60 -14.27
C VAL A 267 4.62 -0.32 -13.43
N MET A 268 3.88 0.69 -13.88
CA MET A 268 3.82 1.97 -13.19
C MET A 268 3.15 1.88 -11.81
N GLY A 269 2.24 0.91 -11.62
CA GLY A 269 1.63 0.67 -10.31
C GLY A 269 2.67 0.34 -9.24
N ILE A 270 3.58 -0.60 -9.54
CA ILE A 270 4.62 -0.99 -8.58
C ILE A 270 5.66 0.13 -8.39
N ILE A 271 6.06 0.86 -9.44
CA ILE A 271 6.99 1.99 -9.32
C ILE A 271 6.43 3.08 -8.40
N LEU A 272 5.17 3.46 -8.59
CA LEU A 272 4.50 4.47 -7.76
C LEU A 272 4.30 3.98 -6.31
N LEU A 273 4.02 2.68 -6.12
CA LEU A 273 3.93 2.08 -4.79
C LEU A 273 5.27 2.17 -4.05
N LEU A 274 6.38 1.80 -4.69
CA LEU A 274 7.72 1.93 -4.10
C LEU A 274 8.03 3.38 -3.68
N LEU A 275 7.68 4.36 -4.53
CA LEU A 275 7.88 5.78 -4.23
C LEU A 275 7.01 6.26 -3.06
N LEU A 276 5.74 5.83 -3.00
CA LEU A 276 4.85 6.15 -1.87
C LEU A 276 5.43 5.61 -0.55
N PHE A 277 5.91 4.37 -0.55
CA PHE A 277 6.49 3.74 0.63
C PHE A 277 7.78 4.41 1.09
N GLN A 278 8.59 4.95 0.17
CA GLN A 278 9.73 5.79 0.53
C GLN A 278 9.30 7.05 1.28
N GLY A 279 8.32 7.80 0.75
CA GLY A 279 7.79 8.99 1.41
C GLY A 279 7.14 8.66 2.76
N SER A 280 6.41 7.55 2.85
CA SER A 280 5.77 7.08 4.09
C SER A 280 6.82 6.70 5.16
N ALA A 281 7.89 6.02 4.76
CA ALA A 281 8.98 5.65 5.67
C ALA A 281 9.73 6.89 6.18
N ASP A 282 10.08 7.84 5.30
CA ASP A 282 10.72 9.10 5.71
C ASP A 282 9.87 9.87 6.72
N PHE A 283 8.56 9.97 6.47
CA PHE A 283 7.63 10.65 7.36
C PHE A 283 7.53 9.95 8.73
N SER A 284 7.35 8.63 8.73
CA SER A 284 7.18 7.84 9.95
C SER A 284 8.47 7.76 10.79
N GLU A 285 9.63 7.67 10.14
CA GLU A 285 10.94 7.70 10.81
C GLU A 285 11.20 9.07 11.44
N LYS A 286 10.81 10.17 10.77
CA LYS A 286 10.94 11.52 11.34
C LYS A 286 10.13 11.67 12.62
N ILE A 287 8.85 11.27 12.60
CA ILE A 287 8.00 11.31 13.80
C ILE A 287 8.59 10.46 14.92
N SER A 288 9.09 9.27 14.58
CA SER A 288 9.71 8.38 15.56
C SER A 288 11.00 8.95 16.15
N ALA A 289 11.83 9.62 15.34
CA ALA A 289 13.08 10.26 15.77
C ALA A 289 12.86 11.51 16.64
N GLU A 290 11.75 12.22 16.45
CA GLU A 290 11.33 13.33 17.30
C GLU A 290 10.78 12.83 18.64
N LYS A 291 10.09 11.68 18.63
CA LYS A 291 9.45 11.10 19.83
C LYS A 291 10.41 10.28 20.70
N TYR A 292 11.35 9.56 20.10
CA TYR A 292 12.24 8.62 20.79
C TYR A 292 13.71 8.95 20.47
N PRO A 293 14.48 9.53 21.43
CA PRO A 293 15.87 9.92 21.20
C PRO A 293 16.76 8.79 20.65
N ALA A 294 16.61 7.57 21.19
CA ALA A 294 17.36 6.38 20.78
C ALA A 294 17.05 5.91 19.34
N TYR A 295 15.98 6.40 18.72
CA TYR A 295 15.63 6.02 17.35
C TYR A 295 16.66 6.52 16.33
N LYS A 296 17.34 7.63 16.62
CA LYS A 296 18.42 8.14 15.76
C LYS A 296 19.59 7.17 15.67
N ASP A 297 19.93 6.50 16.77
CA ASP A 297 21.00 5.48 16.78
C ASP A 297 20.55 4.14 16.20
N TYR A 298 19.25 3.86 16.23
CA TYR A 298 18.65 2.74 15.50
C TYR A 298 18.76 2.94 13.97
N ILE A 299 18.44 4.14 13.46
CA ILE A 299 18.59 4.48 12.04
C ILE A 299 20.01 4.26 11.52
N LYS A 300 21.03 4.59 12.33
CA LYS A 300 22.45 4.41 11.94
C LYS A 300 22.87 2.94 11.83
N ARG A 301 22.25 2.04 12.61
CA ARG A 301 22.71 0.65 12.76
C ARG A 301 21.93 -0.36 11.94
N VAL A 302 20.66 -0.08 11.67
CA VAL A 302 19.75 -1.02 11.02
C VAL A 302 19.32 -0.43 9.68
N PRO A 303 19.50 -1.12 8.53
CA PRO A 303 19.11 -0.64 7.21
C PRO A 303 17.58 -0.47 7.07
N ARG A 304 17.13 0.37 6.14
CA ARG A 304 15.71 0.74 6.02
C ARG A 304 14.82 -0.43 5.56
N PHE A 305 15.08 -0.96 4.37
CA PHE A 305 14.27 -2.02 3.74
C PHE A 305 15.05 -3.31 3.48
N LEU A 306 16.32 -3.23 3.11
CA LEU A 306 17.13 -4.42 2.88
C LEU A 306 17.56 -5.05 4.21
N PRO A 307 17.56 -6.38 4.34
CA PRO A 307 17.96 -7.03 5.58
C PRO A 307 19.45 -6.84 5.86
N LYS A 308 19.79 -6.59 7.13
CA LYS A 308 21.15 -6.68 7.66
C LYS A 308 21.54 -8.16 7.78
N ILE A 309 22.33 -8.65 6.83
CA ILE A 309 22.75 -10.06 6.76
C ILE A 309 23.90 -10.37 7.74
N TRP A 310 24.75 -9.38 8.03
CA TRP A 310 25.96 -9.52 8.85
C TRP A 310 25.94 -8.52 10.01
N ASN A 311 26.43 -8.92 11.19
CA ASN A 311 26.42 -8.07 12.40
C ASN A 311 27.49 -6.99 12.36
#